data_AF-A0A973M722-F1
#
_entry.id   AF-A0A973M722-F1
#
_cell.length_a   1.000
_cell.length_b   1.000
_cell.length_c   1.000
_cell.angle_alpha   90.00
_cell.angle_beta   90.00
_cell.angle_gamma   90.00
#
_symmetry.space_group_name_H-M   'P 1'
#
loop_
_entity.id
_entity.type
_entity.pdbx_description
1 polymer ?
#
loop_
_entity_poly.entity_id
_entity_poly.type
_entity_poly.pdbx_seq_one_letter_code
_entity_poly.pdbx_strand_id
1 'polypeptide(L)'
;MSESQQSDIADRRIVVIGGGVIGVSTGVHLLRSGADVTLVTEGELASGASGRSLSWLNSAGTRSGEYHALRMAGIDRYRTLFAQDPSREWLQ
;
A
#
# COMPACT_ATOMS: atom_id res chain seq x y z
N MET A 1 13.82 -10.34 19.49
CA MET A 1 14.29 -8.95 19.22
C MET A 1 13.23 -8.17 18.44
N SER A 2 11.97 -8.08 18.91
CA SER A 2 10.91 -7.40 18.11
C SER A 2 9.81 -6.66 18.88
N GLU A 3 9.77 -6.67 20.22
CA GLU A 3 8.75 -5.91 20.97
C GLU A 3 9.09 -4.42 21.11
N SER A 4 10.38 -4.06 21.13
CA SER A 4 10.83 -2.69 21.43
C SER A 4 10.63 -1.67 20.30
N GLN A 5 10.37 -2.09 19.06
CA GLN A 5 10.06 -1.17 17.95
C GLN A 5 8.56 -0.92 17.76
N GLN A 6 7.70 -1.85 18.20
CA GLN A 6 6.25 -1.72 18.05
C GLN A 6 5.70 -0.61 18.97
N SER A 7 6.30 -0.42 20.16
CA SER A 7 5.94 0.64 21.11
C SER A 7 6.34 2.04 20.66
N ASP A 8 7.26 2.18 19.70
CA ASP A 8 7.75 3.49 19.27
C ASP A 8 6.84 4.13 18.22
N ILE A 9 6.13 3.33 17.41
CA ILE A 9 5.17 3.81 16.40
C ILE A 9 3.76 4.00 16.99
N ALA A 10 3.39 3.15 17.96
CA ALA A 10 2.15 3.31 18.71
C ALA A 10 2.09 4.72 19.32
N ASP A 11 0.94 5.38 19.20
CA ASP A 11 0.68 6.73 19.72
C ASP A 11 1.45 7.88 19.04
N ARG A 12 2.22 7.63 17.98
CA ARG A 12 2.80 8.71 17.16
C ARG A 12 1.75 9.35 16.27
N ARG A 13 1.78 10.68 16.20
CA ARG A 13 1.04 11.46 15.20
C ARG A 13 1.88 11.62 13.95
N ILE A 14 1.40 11.09 12.82
CA ILE A 14 2.12 11.06 11.55
C ILE A 14 1.28 11.70 10.46
N VAL A 15 1.87 12.63 9.71
CA VAL A 15 1.26 13.20 8.51
C VAL A 15 1.85 12.52 7.28
N VAL A 16 0.98 11.95 6.43
CA VAL A 16 1.36 11.40 5.13
C VAL A 16 0.94 12.38 4.04
N ILE A 17 1.91 12.91 3.30
CA ILE A 17 1.67 13.85 2.19
C ILE A 17 1.58 13.07 0.88
N GLY A 18 0.39 13.11 0.25
CA GLY A 18 0.08 12.52 -1.04
C GLY A 18 -0.98 11.41 -0.96
N GLY A 19 -2.15 11.64 -1.57
CA GLY A 19 -3.29 10.71 -1.59
C GLY A 19 -3.25 9.65 -2.70
N GLY A 20 -2.06 9.31 -3.21
CA GLY A 20 -1.88 8.23 -4.19
C GLY A 20 -1.81 6.84 -3.53
N VAL A 21 -1.74 5.78 -4.34
CA VAL A 21 -1.73 4.38 -3.86
C VAL A 21 -0.62 4.09 -2.84
N ILE A 22 0.56 4.72 -3.02
CA ILE A 22 1.67 4.56 -2.08
C ILE A 22 1.38 5.28 -0.76
N GLY A 23 0.90 6.53 -0.79
CA GLY A 23 0.58 7.28 0.42
C GLY A 23 -0.56 6.64 1.23
N VAL A 24 -1.62 6.20 0.55
CA VAL A 24 -2.73 5.46 1.19
C VAL A 24 -2.21 4.14 1.78
N SER A 25 -1.42 3.37 1.04
CA SER A 25 -0.83 2.12 1.55
C SER A 25 0.03 2.38 2.79
N THR A 26 0.91 3.38 2.76
CA THR A 26 1.73 3.78 3.90
C THR A 26 0.86 4.14 5.10
N GLY A 27 -0.16 4.99 4.91
CA GLY A 27 -1.09 5.38 5.97
C GLY A 27 -1.80 4.18 6.61
N VAL A 28 -2.29 3.23 5.80
CA VAL A 28 -2.94 2.02 6.31
C VAL A 28 -1.98 1.16 7.15
N HIS A 29 -0.72 1.01 6.75
CA HIS A 29 0.23 0.21 7.54
C HIS A 29 0.65 0.93 8.84
N LEU A 30 0.77 2.26 8.81
CA LEU A 30 1.01 3.06 10.02
C LEU A 30 -0.18 2.99 10.99
N LEU A 31 -1.42 3.12 10.50
CA LEU A 31 -2.65 2.95 11.30
C LEU A 31 -2.72 1.56 11.92
N ARG A 32 -2.43 0.51 11.16
CA ARG A 32 -2.37 -0.88 11.67
C ARG A 32 -1.25 -1.09 12.71
N SER A 33 -0.25 -0.22 12.71
CA SER A 33 0.84 -0.22 13.70
C SER A 33 0.54 0.62 14.94
N GLY A 34 -0.65 1.23 15.03
CA GLY A 34 -1.09 1.99 16.20
C GLY A 34 -0.80 3.50 16.16
N ALA A 35 -0.33 4.04 15.03
CA ALA A 35 -0.13 5.47 14.88
C ALA A 35 -1.46 6.22 14.64
N ASP A 36 -1.52 7.49 15.04
CA ASP A 36 -2.54 8.46 14.62
C ASP A 36 -2.10 9.11 13.31
N VAL A 37 -2.81 8.84 12.21
CA VAL A 37 -2.37 9.20 10.86
C VAL A 37 -3.32 10.18 10.20
N THR A 38 -2.79 11.34 9.81
CA THR A 38 -3.47 12.30 8.94
C THR A 38 -2.91 12.21 7.53
N LEU A 39 -3.74 11.88 6.55
CA LEU A 39 -3.36 11.91 5.14
C LEU A 39 -3.77 13.26 4.52
N VAL A 40 -2.80 13.95 3.92
CA VAL A 40 -3.01 15.25 3.27
C VAL A 40 -2.71 15.10 1.78
N THR A 41 -3.61 15.61 0.93
CA THR A 41 -3.48 15.55 -0.52
C THR A 41 -4.00 16.85 -1.14
N GLU A 42 -3.42 17.26 -2.26
CA GLU A 42 -3.73 18.54 -2.93
C GLU A 42 -5.17 18.58 -3.50
N GLY A 43 -5.72 17.43 -3.87
CA GLY A 43 -7.08 17.27 -4.39
C GLY A 43 -7.66 15.91 -4.02
N GLU A 44 -8.55 15.37 -4.85
CA GLU A 44 -9.17 14.06 -4.62
C GLU A 44 -8.15 12.94 -4.44
N LEU A 45 -8.56 11.87 -3.74
CA LEU A 45 -7.75 10.65 -3.65
C LEU A 45 -7.44 10.12 -5.06
N ALA A 46 -6.21 9.64 -5.23
CA ALA A 46 -5.70 9.16 -6.51
C ALA A 46 -5.76 10.18 -7.67
N SER A 47 -5.97 11.49 -7.41
CA SER A 47 -6.06 12.54 -8.44
C SER A 47 -4.78 12.76 -9.27
N GLY A 48 -3.67 12.09 -8.97
CA GLY A 48 -2.42 12.09 -9.73
C GLY A 48 -2.20 10.85 -10.60
N ALA A 49 -0.97 10.31 -10.59
CA ALA A 49 -0.58 9.14 -11.39
C ALA A 49 -1.42 7.89 -11.07
N SER A 50 -1.82 7.70 -9.80
CA SER A 50 -2.56 6.51 -9.39
C SER A 50 -3.91 6.37 -10.11
N GLY A 51 -4.71 7.44 -10.20
CA GLY A 51 -6.02 7.41 -10.88
C GLY A 51 -5.94 7.43 -12.41
N ARG A 52 -4.74 7.63 -12.98
CA ARG A 52 -4.49 7.54 -14.43
C ARG A 52 -3.71 6.28 -14.81
N SER A 53 -3.41 5.43 -13.84
CA SER A 53 -2.71 4.18 -14.10
C SER A 53 -3.73 3.11 -14.52
N LEU A 54 -3.44 2.41 -15.62
CA LEU A 54 -4.23 1.24 -16.04
C LEU A 54 -4.04 0.04 -15.09
N SER A 55 -3.32 0.22 -13.97
CA SER A 55 -3.18 -0.70 -12.84
C SER A 55 -2.76 -2.13 -13.20
N TRP A 56 -1.97 -2.30 -14.26
CA TRP A 56 -1.62 -3.63 -14.76
C TRP A 56 -0.63 -4.36 -13.83
N LEU A 57 -1.06 -5.52 -13.32
CA LEU A 57 -0.29 -6.40 -12.44
C LEU A 57 0.36 -7.54 -13.24
N ASN A 58 1.69 -7.56 -13.33
CA ASN A 58 2.44 -8.65 -13.96
C ASN A 58 3.90 -8.65 -13.47
N SER A 59 4.67 -9.69 -13.77
CA SER A 59 6.12 -9.69 -13.58
C SER A 59 6.84 -10.13 -14.87
N ALA A 60 6.34 -9.63 -16.01
CA ALA A 60 6.80 -10.04 -17.33
C ALA A 60 8.07 -9.27 -17.76
N GLY A 61 8.88 -9.92 -18.59
CA GLY A 61 10.08 -9.35 -19.19
C GLY A 61 11.35 -9.51 -18.34
N THR A 62 12.50 -9.34 -18.98
CA THR A 62 13.81 -9.46 -18.31
C THR A 62 14.13 -8.19 -17.53
N ARG A 63 14.15 -8.31 -16.20
CA ARG A 63 14.49 -7.25 -15.24
C ARG A 63 15.36 -7.84 -14.12
N SER A 64 15.84 -7.00 -13.20
CA SER A 64 16.61 -7.49 -12.06
C SER A 64 15.78 -8.42 -11.17
N GLY A 65 16.45 -9.30 -10.42
CA GLY A 65 15.79 -10.23 -9.51
C GLY A 65 14.99 -9.50 -8.42
N GLU A 66 15.50 -8.37 -7.93
CA GLU A 66 14.85 -7.54 -6.91
C GLU A 66 13.57 -6.90 -7.44
N TYR A 67 13.59 -6.40 -8.68
CA TYR A 67 12.39 -5.85 -9.32
C TYR A 67 11.33 -6.92 -9.55
N HIS A 68 11.75 -8.10 -10.01
CA HIS A 68 10.85 -9.25 -10.18
C HIS A 68 10.22 -9.65 -8.83
N ALA A 69 11.02 -9.74 -7.77
CA ALA A 69 10.56 -10.08 -6.43
C ALA A 69 9.54 -9.05 -5.90
N LEU A 70 9.80 -7.75 -6.09
CA LEU A 70 8.87 -6.69 -5.69
C LEU A 70 7.53 -6.80 -6.44
N ARG A 71 7.56 -7.06 -7.75
CA ARG A 71 6.35 -7.23 -8.57
C ARG A 71 5.56 -8.46 -8.14
N MET A 72 6.24 -9.58 -7.85
CA MET A 72 5.60 -10.79 -7.34
C MET A 72 4.97 -10.60 -5.97
N ALA A 73 5.63 -9.89 -5.05
CA ALA A 73 5.06 -9.53 -3.75
C ALA A 73 3.81 -8.65 -3.89
N GLY A 74 3.80 -7.73 -4.87
CA GLY A 74 2.62 -6.96 -5.23
C GLY A 74 1.46 -7.86 -5.67
N ILE A 75 1.69 -8.74 -6.65
CA ILE A 75 0.67 -9.68 -7.16
C ILE A 75 0.09 -10.55 -6.04
N ASP A 76 0.96 -11.10 -5.19
CA ASP A 76 0.56 -11.93 -4.06
C ASP A 76 -0.33 -11.17 -3.05
N ARG A 77 -0.04 -9.88 -2.82
CA ARG A 77 -0.87 -9.05 -1.94
C ARG A 77 -2.29 -8.85 -2.47
N TYR A 78 -2.46 -8.67 -3.78
CA TYR A 78 -3.80 -8.59 -4.40
C TYR A 78 -4.55 -9.92 -4.30
N ARG A 79 -3.86 -11.05 -4.54
CA ARG A 79 -4.44 -12.40 -4.37
C ARG A 79 -4.87 -12.65 -2.92
N THR A 80 -4.03 -12.28 -1.97
CA THR A 80 -4.32 -12.39 -0.53
C THR A 80 -5.53 -11.54 -0.15
N LEU A 81 -5.62 -10.31 -0.67
CA LEU A 81 -6.77 -9.43 -0.40
C LEU A 81 -8.08 -10.00 -0.96
N PHE A 82 -8.05 -10.58 -2.17
CA PHE A 82 -9.20 -11.27 -2.75
C PHE A 82 -9.58 -12.50 -1.93
N ALA A 83 -8.62 -13.32 -1.51
CA ALA A 83 -8.87 -14.50 -0.68
C ALA A 83 -9.50 -14.14 0.68
N GLN A 84 -9.17 -12.97 1.24
CA GLN A 84 -9.77 -12.46 2.49
C GLN A 84 -11.20 -11.96 2.33
N ASP A 85 -11.57 -11.47 1.14
CA ASP A 85 -12.91 -10.98 0.85
C ASP A 85 -13.23 -11.16 -0.65
N PRO A 86 -13.74 -12.35 -1.03
CA PRO A 86 -14.06 -12.64 -2.41
C PRO A 86 -15.23 -11.81 -2.97
N SER A 87 -15.96 -11.06 -2.13
CA SER A 87 -17.07 -10.21 -2.58
C SER A 87 -16.61 -8.93 -3.31
N ARG A 88 -15.30 -8.64 -3.30
CA ARG A 88 -14.71 -7.51 -4.02
C ARG A 88 -14.59 -7.82 -5.51
N GLU A 89 -15.68 -7.59 -6.25
CA GLU A 89 -15.78 -7.89 -7.69
C GLU A 89 -14.70 -7.21 -8.56
N TRP A 90 -14.14 -6.09 -8.11
CA TRP A 90 -13.07 -5.38 -8.82
C TRP A 90 -11.67 -6.03 -8.67
N LEU A 91 -11.53 -7.10 -7.87
CA LEU A 91 -10.28 -7.82 -7.59
C LEU A 91 -10.16 -9.21 -8.25
N GLN A 92 -11.14 -9.58 -9.09
CA GLN A 92 -11.24 -10.92 -9.71
C GLN A 92 -10.09 -11.27 -10.66
#